data_AF-A0A0J6YM04-F1
#
_entry.id   AF-A0A0J6YM04-F1
#
_cell.length_a   1.000
_cell.length_b   1.000
_cell.length_c   1.000
_cell.angle_alpha   90.00
_cell.angle_beta   90.00
_cell.angle_gamma   90.00
#
_symmetry.space_group_name_H-M   'P 1'
#
loop_
_entity.id
_entity.type
_entity.pdbx_description
1 polymer ?
#
loop_
_entity_poly.entity_id
_entity_poly.type
_entity_poly.pdbx_seq_one_letter_code
_entity_poly.pdbx_strand_id
1 'polypeptide(L)'
;MSFEPDVLQGFVQRYLDTVAGGTADEVAALYTEDATLEDPVGGGEVHIGRHAIAGFYKGMEGDHEITTELLTFRAGGHEAAFVFAITVGGAMRIEPIEVMTFDGDGKITSMKAYWGPENITPL
;
A
#
# COMPACT_ATOMS: atom_id res chain seq x y z
N MET A 1 -7.31 17.08 -14.89
CA MET A 1 -7.82 15.89 -15.62
C MET A 1 -7.70 14.72 -14.67
N SER A 2 -8.73 13.89 -14.54
CA SER A 2 -8.70 12.65 -13.73
C SER A 2 -8.02 11.52 -14.50
N PHE A 3 -7.47 10.53 -13.80
CA PHE A 3 -7.04 9.29 -14.44
C PHE A 3 -8.25 8.44 -14.87
N GLU A 4 -8.07 7.61 -15.89
CA GLU A 4 -9.04 6.56 -16.19
C GLU A 4 -8.98 5.47 -15.11
N PRO A 5 -10.12 4.84 -14.75
CA PRO A 5 -10.16 3.82 -13.70
C PRO A 5 -9.14 2.69 -13.88
N ASP A 6 -8.98 2.18 -15.10
CA ASP A 6 -8.06 1.09 -15.41
C ASP A 6 -6.59 1.48 -15.19
N VAL A 7 -6.26 2.77 -15.38
CA VAL A 7 -4.91 3.30 -15.13
C VAL A 7 -4.62 3.31 -13.62
N LEU A 8 -5.56 3.80 -12.81
CA LEU A 8 -5.43 3.77 -11.34
C LEU A 8 -5.35 2.35 -10.81
N GLN A 9 -6.14 1.44 -11.37
CA GLN A 9 -6.08 0.02 -10.99
C GLN A 9 -4.72 -0.59 -11.33
N GLY A 10 -4.11 -0.21 -12.47
CA GLY A 10 -2.75 -0.61 -12.83
C GLY A 10 -1.69 -0.09 -11.84
N PHE A 11 -1.83 1.13 -11.34
CA PHE A 11 -0.93 1.66 -10.30
C PHE A 11 -1.06 0.92 -8.98
N VAL A 12 -2.29 0.63 -8.55
CA VAL A 12 -2.55 -0.18 -7.35
C VAL A 12 -1.99 -1.60 -7.51
N GLN A 13 -2.19 -2.25 -8.67
CA GLN A 13 -1.65 -3.59 -8.89
C GLN A 13 -0.13 -3.59 -8.84
N ARG A 14 0.53 -2.60 -9.47
CA ARG A 14 1.98 -2.44 -9.39
C ARG A 14 2.46 -2.27 -7.94
N TYR A 15 1.75 -1.49 -7.14
CA TYR A 15 2.06 -1.33 -5.72
C TYR A 15 1.98 -2.67 -4.98
N LEU A 16 0.87 -3.41 -5.13
CA LEU A 16 0.68 -4.70 -4.48
C LEU A 16 1.76 -5.72 -4.88
N ASP A 17 2.05 -5.81 -6.18
CA ASP A 17 3.09 -6.70 -6.69
C ASP A 17 4.48 -6.36 -6.13
N THR A 18 4.77 -5.06 -5.98
CA THR A 18 6.05 -4.59 -5.43
C THR A 18 6.13 -4.83 -3.91
N VAL A 19 5.02 -4.70 -3.18
CA VAL A 19 4.95 -5.06 -1.75
C VAL A 19 5.15 -6.57 -1.54
N ALA A 20 4.61 -7.41 -2.43
CA ALA A 20 4.73 -8.86 -2.32
C ALA A 20 6.12 -9.40 -2.69
N GLY A 21 6.77 -8.82 -3.70
CA GLY A 21 8.00 -9.39 -4.29
C GLY A 21 9.20 -8.46 -4.41
N GLY A 22 9.06 -7.18 -4.07
CA GLY A 22 10.10 -6.17 -4.18
C GLY A 22 10.82 -5.89 -2.85
N THR A 23 11.83 -5.04 -2.94
CA THR A 23 12.58 -4.49 -1.80
C THR A 23 11.92 -3.25 -1.22
N ALA A 24 12.25 -2.89 0.02
CA ALA A 24 11.77 -1.66 0.64
C ALA A 24 12.05 -0.41 -0.20
N ASP A 25 13.22 -0.34 -0.85
CA ASP A 25 13.60 0.77 -1.72
C ASP A 25 12.77 0.82 -3.01
N GLU A 26 12.40 -0.33 -3.57
CA GLU A 26 11.54 -0.41 -4.76
C GLU A 26 10.10 0.01 -4.46
N VAL A 27 9.56 -0.38 -3.31
CA VAL A 27 8.25 0.08 -2.86
C VAL A 27 8.29 1.58 -2.61
N ALA A 28 9.29 2.08 -1.88
CA ALA A 28 9.46 3.50 -1.62
C ALA A 28 9.64 4.32 -2.92
N ALA A 29 10.26 3.75 -3.96
CA ALA A 29 10.38 4.40 -5.26
C ALA A 29 9.04 4.64 -5.98
N LEU A 30 7.95 3.99 -5.56
CA LEU A 30 6.59 4.27 -6.06
C LEU A 30 6.00 5.58 -5.49
N TYR A 31 6.55 6.09 -4.40
CA TYR A 31 6.10 7.30 -3.73
C TYR A 31 6.82 8.57 -4.26
N THR A 32 6.17 9.73 -4.18
CA THR A 32 6.85 11.03 -4.36
C THR A 32 7.87 11.27 -3.24
N GLU A 33 8.77 12.23 -3.45
CA GLU A 33 9.85 12.51 -2.47
C GLU A 33 9.30 12.94 -1.10
N ASP A 34 8.17 13.62 -1.10
CA ASP A 34 7.47 14.23 0.03
C ASP A 34 6.19 13.48 0.44
N ALA A 35 5.95 12.28 -0.09
CA ALA A 35 4.72 11.53 0.15
C ALA A 35 4.51 11.17 1.63
N THR A 36 3.26 10.89 2.00
CA THR A 36 2.90 10.43 3.35
C THR A 36 2.38 8.99 3.35
N LEU A 37 2.76 8.21 4.36
CA LEU A 37 2.25 6.87 4.62
C LEU A 37 1.76 6.78 6.06
N GLU A 38 0.51 6.37 6.26
CA GLU A 38 -0.07 6.10 7.57
C GLU A 38 -0.66 4.68 7.60
N ASP A 39 -0.02 3.78 8.34
CA ASP A 39 -0.39 2.37 8.41
C ASP A 39 -0.10 1.78 9.80
N PRO A 40 -1.13 1.41 10.60
CA PRO A 40 -2.55 1.68 10.38
C PRO A 40 -2.91 3.14 10.68
N VAL A 41 -4.00 3.63 10.09
CA VAL A 41 -4.58 4.94 10.43
C VAL A 41 -4.94 5.03 11.91
N GLY A 42 -4.50 6.09 12.57
CA GLY A 42 -4.65 6.27 14.02
C GLY A 42 -3.67 5.46 14.88
N GLY A 43 -2.73 4.74 14.26
CA GLY A 43 -1.67 3.97 14.94
C GLY A 43 -0.56 4.82 15.56
N GLY A 44 -0.51 6.12 15.24
CA GLY A 44 0.31 7.12 15.93
C GLY A 44 1.47 7.71 15.13
N GLU A 45 2.01 6.98 14.15
CA GLU A 45 3.08 7.47 13.27
C GLU A 45 2.55 7.70 11.84
N VAL A 46 2.93 8.84 11.27
CA VAL A 46 2.79 9.11 9.84
C VAL A 46 4.20 9.25 9.29
N HIS A 47 4.59 8.37 8.39
CA HIS A 47 5.90 8.42 7.74
C HIS A 47 5.86 9.46 6.63
N ILE A 48 6.75 10.46 6.71
CA ILE A 48 6.81 11.59 5.79
C ILE A 48 8.09 11.52 4.98
N GLY A 49 7.92 11.47 3.66
CA GLY A 49 8.98 11.43 2.67
C GLY A 49 9.52 10.03 2.40
N ARG A 50 10.07 9.86 1.19
CA ARG A 50 10.50 8.56 0.65
C ARG A 50 11.46 7.80 1.56
N HIS A 51 12.37 8.51 2.25
CA HIS A 51 13.33 7.87 3.15
C HIS A 51 12.65 7.26 4.39
N ALA A 52 11.67 7.94 4.99
CA ALA A 52 10.91 7.40 6.12
C ALA A 52 10.07 6.18 5.68
N ILE A 53 9.47 6.27 4.50
CA ILE A 53 8.69 5.18 3.88
C ILE A 53 9.56 3.95 3.60
N ALA A 54 10.78 4.13 3.06
CA ALA A 54 11.73 3.03 2.88
C ALA A 54 12.08 2.38 4.23
N GLY A 55 12.27 3.18 5.28
CA GLY A 55 12.48 2.69 6.64
C GLY A 55 11.32 1.85 7.17
N PHE A 56 10.08 2.26 6.91
CA PHE A 56 8.87 1.51 7.25
C PHE A 56 8.85 0.14 6.58
N TYR A 57 8.96 0.07 5.25
CA TYR A 57 8.95 -1.20 4.52
C TYR A 57 10.13 -2.10 4.87
N LYS A 58 11.30 -1.51 5.19
CA LYS A 58 12.45 -2.27 5.68
C LYS A 58 12.19 -2.96 7.02
N GLY A 59 11.35 -2.37 7.87
CA GLY A 59 10.90 -3.01 9.11
C GLY A 59 9.97 -4.21 8.86
N MET A 60 9.36 -4.29 7.67
CA MET A 60 8.51 -5.39 7.24
C MET A 60 9.28 -6.48 6.48
N GLU A 61 10.50 -6.20 6.01
CA GLU A 61 11.36 -7.21 5.39
C GLU A 61 11.67 -8.34 6.39
N GLY A 62 11.50 -9.59 5.96
CA GLY A 62 11.81 -10.76 6.77
C GLY A 62 11.83 -12.06 5.96
N ASP A 63 12.20 -13.16 6.62
CA ASP A 63 12.32 -14.50 6.01
C ASP A 63 10.94 -15.19 5.84
N HIS A 64 9.91 -14.43 5.49
CA HIS A 64 8.55 -14.94 5.29
C HIS A 64 8.01 -14.50 3.93
N GLU A 65 7.27 -15.39 3.29
CA GLU A 65 6.62 -15.09 2.02
C GLU A 65 5.47 -14.11 2.24
N ILE A 66 5.41 -13.05 1.43
CA ILE A 66 4.30 -12.12 1.38
C ILE A 66 3.57 -12.33 0.05
N THR A 67 2.25 -12.49 0.12
CA THR A 67 1.40 -12.47 -1.08
C THR A 67 0.28 -11.47 -0.92
N THR A 68 -0.12 -10.84 -2.03
CA THR A 68 -1.18 -9.84 -2.05
C THR A 68 -2.24 -10.21 -3.08
N GLU A 69 -3.51 -9.96 -2.75
CA GLU A 69 -4.66 -10.23 -3.62
C GLU A 69 -5.60 -9.02 -3.61
N LEU A 70 -5.79 -8.35 -4.75
CA LEU A 70 -6.76 -7.26 -4.86
C LEU A 70 -8.19 -7.82 -4.84
N LEU A 71 -9.00 -7.43 -3.85
CA LEU A 71 -10.37 -7.95 -3.66
C LEU A 71 -11.42 -7.01 -4.24
N THR A 72 -11.35 -5.73 -3.92
CA THR A 72 -12.28 -4.72 -4.43
C THR A 72 -11.55 -3.41 -4.72
N PHE A 73 -12.04 -2.65 -5.70
CA PHE A 73 -11.38 -1.42 -6.16
C PHE A 73 -12.41 -0.36 -6.54
N ARG A 74 -12.12 0.90 -6.19
CA ARG A 74 -12.86 2.09 -6.61
C ARG A 74 -11.88 3.20 -6.96
N ALA A 75 -12.02 3.76 -8.16
CA ALA A 75 -11.27 4.92 -8.61
C ALA A 75 -12.08 6.21 -8.48
N GLY A 76 -11.40 7.34 -8.24
CA GLY A 76 -12.00 8.66 -8.25
C GLY A 76 -10.96 9.77 -8.43
N GLY A 77 -11.04 10.52 -9.52
CA GLY A 77 -10.11 11.64 -9.74
C GLY A 77 -8.66 11.17 -9.88
N HIS A 78 -7.84 11.47 -8.87
CA HIS A 78 -6.44 11.05 -8.72
C HIS A 78 -6.26 10.05 -7.57
N GLU A 79 -7.35 9.50 -7.07
CA GLU A 79 -7.38 8.67 -5.89
C GLU A 79 -7.95 7.29 -6.19
N ALA A 80 -7.50 6.30 -5.43
CA ALA A 80 -8.06 4.96 -5.41
C ALA A 80 -8.36 4.54 -3.97
N ALA A 81 -9.49 3.88 -3.76
CA ALA A 81 -9.81 3.19 -2.53
C ALA A 81 -10.04 1.72 -2.84
N PHE A 82 -9.34 0.83 -2.13
CA PHE A 82 -9.36 -0.60 -2.44
C PHE A 82 -9.24 -1.46 -1.19
N VAL A 83 -9.79 -2.66 -1.29
CA VAL A 83 -9.58 -3.72 -0.31
C VAL A 83 -8.69 -4.75 -0.99
N PHE A 84 -7.62 -5.13 -0.32
CA PHE A 84 -6.79 -6.26 -0.72
C PHE A 84 -6.57 -7.16 0.48
N ALA A 85 -6.10 -8.37 0.23
CA ALA A 85 -5.60 -9.23 1.28
C ALA A 85 -4.09 -9.31 1.20
N ILE A 86 -3.43 -9.19 2.34
CA ILE A 86 -2.02 -9.53 2.51
C ILE A 86 -1.93 -10.80 3.33
N THR A 87 -1.21 -11.80 2.80
CA THR A 87 -0.92 -13.03 3.50
C THR A 87 0.57 -13.08 3.84
N VAL A 88 0.88 -13.28 5.12
CA VAL A 88 2.23 -13.27 5.68
C VAL A 88 2.60 -14.68 6.15
N GLY A 89 3.62 -15.27 5.53
CA GLY A 89 4.16 -16.59 5.86
C GLY A 89 3.15 -17.75 5.75
N GLY A 90 2.04 -17.56 5.02
CA GLY A 90 0.95 -18.52 4.92
C GLY A 90 0.18 -18.77 6.24
N ALA A 91 0.42 -17.98 7.28
CA ALA A 91 -0.13 -18.19 8.63
C ALA A 91 -1.09 -17.08 9.07
N MET A 92 -0.98 -15.90 8.46
CA MET A 92 -1.79 -14.74 8.82
C MET A 92 -2.28 -14.05 7.55
N ARG A 93 -3.57 -13.71 7.51
CA ARG A 93 -4.20 -12.90 6.48
C ARG A 93 -4.74 -11.61 7.11
N ILE A 94 -4.47 -10.49 6.47
CA ILE A 94 -5.01 -9.17 6.87
C ILE A 94 -5.74 -8.59 5.66
N GLU A 95 -6.93 -8.04 5.87
CA GLU A 95 -7.74 -7.41 4.80
C GLU A 95 -7.93 -5.91 5.08
N PRO A 96 -6.90 -5.07 4.83
CA PRO A 96 -7.01 -3.63 4.98
C PRO A 96 -7.81 -2.97 3.85
N ILE A 97 -8.37 -1.80 4.16
CA ILE A 97 -8.83 -0.86 3.15
C ILE A 97 -7.73 0.19 2.98
N GLU A 98 -7.15 0.33 1.79
CA GLU A 98 -6.21 1.39 1.50
C GLU A 98 -6.86 2.50 0.68
N VAL A 99 -6.51 3.75 1.01
CA VAL A 99 -6.85 4.93 0.22
C VAL A 99 -5.54 5.59 -0.21
N MET A 100 -5.36 5.72 -1.52
CA MET A 100 -4.16 6.29 -2.13
C MET A 100 -4.48 7.47 -3.03
N THR A 101 -3.59 8.46 -3.03
CA THR A 101 -3.59 9.59 -3.97
C THR A 101 -2.34 9.52 -4.84
N PHE A 102 -2.48 9.77 -6.14
CA PHE A 102 -1.39 9.71 -7.12
C PHE A 102 -1.13 11.08 -7.76
N ASP A 103 0.13 11.38 -8.09
CA ASP A 103 0.48 12.55 -8.90
C ASP A 103 0.27 12.29 -10.41
N GLY A 104 0.61 13.28 -11.24
CA GLY A 104 0.46 13.19 -12.70
C GLY A 104 1.31 12.10 -13.37
N ASP A 105 2.37 11.62 -12.71
CA ASP A 105 3.27 10.57 -13.18
C ASP A 105 2.90 9.18 -12.61
N GLY A 106 1.82 9.10 -11.83
CA GLY A 106 1.36 7.87 -11.19
C GLY A 106 2.16 7.49 -9.95
N LYS A 107 2.89 8.43 -9.32
CA LYS A 107 3.55 8.23 -8.04
C LYS A 107 2.59 8.47 -6.89
N ILE A 108 2.71 7.69 -5.83
CA ILE A 108 1.88 7.81 -4.63
C ILE A 108 2.31 9.07 -3.86
N THR A 109 1.37 9.97 -3.60
CA THR A 109 1.57 11.19 -2.79
C THR A 109 1.06 11.03 -1.37
N SER A 110 0.06 10.17 -1.16
CA SER A 110 -0.47 9.79 0.14
C SER A 110 -0.98 8.36 0.10
N MET A 111 -0.71 7.58 1.13
CA MET A 111 -1.29 6.27 1.39
C MET A 111 -1.82 6.22 2.83
N LYS A 112 -3.03 5.71 3.00
CA LYS A 112 -3.65 5.44 4.30
C LYS A 112 -4.21 4.02 4.33
N ALA A 113 -3.77 3.21 5.27
CA ALA A 113 -4.28 1.86 5.48
C ALA A 113 -5.21 1.82 6.69
N TYR A 114 -6.47 1.46 6.46
CA TYR A 114 -7.50 1.31 7.48
C TYR A 114 -7.68 -0.17 7.81
N TRP A 115 -7.18 -0.57 8.98
CA TRP A 115 -7.38 -1.89 9.56
C TRP A 115 -7.10 -1.89 11.07
N GLY A 116 -7.58 -2.91 11.76
CA GLY A 116 -7.30 -3.19 13.15
C GLY A 116 -7.23 -4.69 13.43
N PRO A 117 -7.08 -5.10 14.70
CA PRO A 117 -7.03 -6.51 15.09
C PRO A 117 -8.21 -7.35 14.57
N GLU A 118 -9.39 -6.76 14.41
CA GLU A 118 -10.59 -7.39 13.87
C GLU A 118 -10.49 -7.78 12.39
N ASN A 119 -9.52 -7.24 11.65
CA ASN A 119 -9.28 -7.53 10.24
C ASN A 119 -8.17 -8.58 10.03
N ILE A 120 -7.62 -9.14 11.12
CA ILE A 120 -6.57 -10.16 11.09
C ILE A 120 -7.21 -11.55 11.28
N THR A 121 -6.92 -12.45 10.34
CA THR A 121 -7.39 -13.84 10.37
C THR A 121 -6.20 -14.81 10.35
N PRO A 122 -6.09 -15.75 11.31
CA PRO A 122 -5.15 -16.87 11.20
C PRO A 122 -5.54 -17.80 10.05
N LEU A 123 -4.56 -18.34 9.33
CA LEU A 123 -4.74 -19.32 8.26
C LEU A 123 -4.40 -20.75 8.67
#